data_AF-A0A934YBL0-F1
#
_entry.id   AF-A0A934YBL0-F1
#
_cell.length_a   1.000
_cell.length_b   1.000
_cell.length_c   1.000
_cell.angle_alpha   90.00
_cell.angle_beta   90.00
_cell.angle_gamma   90.00
#
_symmetry.space_group_name_H-M   'P 1'
#
loop_
_entity.id
_entity.type
_entity.pdbx_description
1 polymer ?
#
loop_
_entity_poly.entity_id
_entity_poly.type
_entity_poly.pdbx_seq_one_letter_code
_entity_poly.pdbx_strand_id
1 'polypeptide(L)'
;MLDLVIKIEKITSSYTVIQNNVWCCVDGYLTQFSLVALDRIKKSDVCQNYQTISFYNNTIVAIFNKGIHCYNSELELVDSFDLRIGTYNISQNGHAVVSVEYDYISFLGTSGIFDLTEKKILWTGIKGDNLKLVNDQIFGVSKNRVSNLSPIDGSLNWSFEYEEKQTIPDIYYGNEGNVLIGFEGKNELSLINGKSGQIVWSIDSFNKGVKVDYRNSLIHQFLIGYVRYSLKTGEVLNRNVNREYYSEIEIESQRSNYALGVDHIYTTDWKKGIIGAFCLNKLKFDWIYRIKTGNFPATAKLVWITPYLLVKDSNNNLYVFKEKDSTLLQVSNS
;
A
#
# COMPACT_ATOMS: atom_id res chain seq x y z
N MET A 1 1.30 6.22 22.65
CA MET A 1 0.17 5.34 23.06
C MET A 1 -1.02 5.72 22.21
N LEU A 2 -1.78 4.75 21.70
CA LEU A 2 -2.94 4.99 20.84
C LEU A 2 -4.25 4.89 21.63
N ASP A 3 -5.22 5.76 21.34
CA ASP A 3 -6.59 5.66 21.83
C ASP A 3 -7.52 5.20 20.71
N LEU A 4 -8.42 4.26 21.01
CA LEU A 4 -9.49 3.88 20.08
C LEU A 4 -10.50 5.03 19.99
N VAL A 5 -10.65 5.58 18.79
CA VAL A 5 -11.54 6.72 18.52
C VAL A 5 -12.90 6.25 18.04
N ILE A 6 -12.92 5.33 17.08
CA ILE A 6 -14.15 4.78 16.52
C ILE A 6 -13.95 3.32 16.09
N LYS A 7 -15.00 2.52 16.27
CA LYS A 7 -15.12 1.17 15.72
C LYS A 7 -16.26 1.17 14.71
N ILE A 8 -15.99 0.78 13.46
CA ILE A 8 -16.99 0.69 12.40
C ILE A 8 -17.17 -0.78 12.05
N GLU A 9 -18.40 -1.27 12.10
CA GLU A 9 -18.71 -2.68 11.85
C GLU A 9 -19.07 -2.93 10.38
N LYS A 10 -18.95 -4.19 9.95
CA LYS A 10 -19.35 -4.68 8.61
C LYS A 10 -18.67 -3.99 7.42
N ILE A 11 -17.38 -3.68 7.57
CA ILE A 11 -16.58 -3.15 6.47
C ILE A 11 -16.11 -4.23 5.49
N THR A 12 -16.22 -3.98 4.18
CA THR A 12 -15.90 -5.02 3.19
C THR A 12 -14.40 -5.17 2.93
N SER A 13 -13.74 -4.20 2.30
CA SER A 13 -12.33 -4.34 1.89
C SER A 13 -11.54 -3.04 1.89
N SER A 14 -12.15 -1.93 1.47
CA SER A 14 -11.46 -0.65 1.33
C SER A 14 -11.76 0.31 2.48
N TYR A 15 -10.71 0.97 2.94
CA TYR A 15 -10.80 2.08 3.87
C TYR A 15 -9.58 3.00 3.75
N THR A 16 -9.80 4.29 4.00
CA THR A 16 -8.76 5.31 4.04
C THR A 16 -9.19 6.47 4.95
N VAL A 17 -8.26 7.37 5.29
CA VAL A 17 -8.55 8.62 6.00
C VAL A 17 -8.14 9.79 5.14
N ILE A 18 -9.08 10.70 4.90
CA ILE A 18 -8.86 11.89 4.09
C ILE A 18 -9.59 13.04 4.75
N GLN A 19 -8.87 14.15 5.00
CA GLN A 19 -9.40 15.37 5.61
C GLN A 19 -10.20 15.11 6.90
N ASN A 20 -9.64 14.34 7.85
CA ASN A 20 -10.28 13.95 9.11
C ASN A 20 -11.59 13.13 8.95
N ASN A 21 -11.79 12.50 7.80
CA ASN A 21 -12.90 11.58 7.59
C ASN A 21 -12.38 10.19 7.25
N VAL A 22 -13.02 9.17 7.82
CA VAL A 22 -12.83 7.79 7.40
C VAL A 22 -13.78 7.53 6.25
N TRP A 23 -13.21 7.08 5.14
CA TRP A 23 -13.97 6.61 3.98
C TRP A 23 -13.83 5.11 3.92
N CYS A 24 -14.94 4.39 3.93
CA CYS A 24 -14.94 2.93 3.88
C CYS A 24 -16.21 2.40 3.22
N CYS A 25 -16.21 1.12 2.86
CA CYS A 25 -17.39 0.44 2.34
C CYS A 25 -18.08 -0.35 3.45
N VAL A 26 -19.29 0.07 3.86
CA VAL A 26 -20.13 -0.58 4.89
C VAL A 26 -21.34 -1.20 4.22
N ASP A 27 -21.53 -2.51 4.39
CA ASP A 27 -22.62 -3.27 3.75
C ASP A 27 -22.69 -3.05 2.22
N GLY A 28 -21.54 -2.84 1.57
CA GLY A 28 -21.46 -2.57 0.13
C GLY A 28 -21.60 -1.09 -0.25
N TYR A 29 -21.84 -0.17 0.67
CA TYR A 29 -22.00 1.24 0.34
C TYR A 29 -20.80 2.07 0.78
N LEU A 30 -20.34 2.95 -0.11
CA LEU A 30 -19.32 3.93 0.25
C LEU A 30 -19.89 4.87 1.31
N THR A 31 -19.21 4.97 2.43
CA THR A 31 -19.69 5.66 3.63
C THR A 31 -18.59 6.56 4.18
N GLN A 32 -19.00 7.75 4.64
CA GLN A 32 -18.13 8.73 5.27
C GLN A 32 -18.43 8.80 6.78
N PHE A 33 -17.40 8.69 7.61
CA PHE A 33 -17.47 8.93 9.06
C PHE A 33 -16.57 10.09 9.44
N SER A 34 -17.07 10.99 10.29
CA SER A 34 -16.27 12.07 10.85
C SER A 34 -15.37 11.55 11.97
N LEU A 35 -14.08 11.85 11.93
CA LEU A 35 -13.20 11.64 13.09
C LEU A 35 -13.33 12.75 14.14
N VAL A 36 -14.05 13.82 13.84
CA VAL A 36 -14.33 14.93 14.78
C VAL A 36 -15.67 14.74 15.46
N ALA A 37 -16.74 14.52 14.68
CA ALA A 37 -18.07 14.29 15.22
C ALA A 37 -18.30 12.85 15.72
N LEU A 38 -17.40 11.92 15.35
CA LEU A 38 -17.47 10.49 15.70
C LEU A 38 -18.75 9.79 15.24
N ASP A 39 -19.34 10.29 14.15
CA ASP A 39 -20.59 9.78 13.60
C ASP A 39 -20.49 9.59 12.09
N ARG A 40 -21.41 8.77 11.56
CA ARG A 40 -21.63 8.60 10.13
C ARG A 40 -22.24 9.88 9.56
N ILE A 41 -21.58 10.47 8.59
CA ILE A 41 -22.04 11.71 7.95
C ILE A 41 -22.88 11.40 6.73
N LYS A 42 -22.35 10.57 5.82
CA LYS A 42 -22.91 10.35 4.48
C LYS A 42 -22.75 8.91 4.04
N LYS A 43 -23.59 8.51 3.09
CA LYS A 43 -23.58 7.19 2.45
C LYS A 43 -23.96 7.35 0.98
N SER A 44 -23.28 6.63 0.09
CA SER A 44 -23.63 6.58 -1.33
C SER A 44 -24.90 5.76 -1.56
N ASP A 45 -25.59 6.02 -2.68
CA ASP A 45 -26.77 5.24 -3.09
C ASP A 45 -26.42 3.95 -3.83
N VAL A 46 -25.17 3.82 -4.27
CA VAL A 46 -24.69 2.65 -5.02
C VAL A 46 -24.11 1.60 -4.07
N CYS A 47 -24.59 0.37 -4.20
CA CYS A 47 -24.06 -0.79 -3.50
C CYS A 47 -23.05 -1.54 -4.37
N GLN A 48 -21.78 -1.52 -3.99
CA GLN A 48 -20.68 -2.17 -4.69
C GLN A 48 -19.52 -2.52 -3.75
N ASN A 49 -18.84 -3.63 -4.00
CA ASN A 49 -17.68 -4.04 -3.20
C ASN A 49 -16.37 -3.36 -3.69
N TYR A 50 -16.07 -2.19 -3.15
CA TYR A 50 -14.87 -1.43 -3.50
C TYR A 50 -13.59 -2.02 -2.90
N GLN A 51 -12.59 -2.22 -3.75
CA GLN A 51 -11.25 -2.67 -3.39
C GLN A 51 -10.34 -1.51 -2.98
N THR A 52 -10.54 -0.33 -3.57
CA THR A 52 -9.78 0.89 -3.26
C THR A 52 -10.68 2.11 -3.25
N ILE A 53 -10.38 3.04 -2.34
CA ILE A 53 -10.97 4.39 -2.29
C ILE A 53 -9.81 5.37 -2.34
N SER A 54 -9.83 6.30 -3.30
CA SER A 54 -8.83 7.34 -3.51
C SER A 54 -9.51 8.68 -3.76
N PHE A 55 -8.72 9.75 -3.81
CA PHE A 55 -9.18 11.10 -4.17
C PHE A 55 -8.36 11.62 -5.34
N TYR A 56 -9.06 12.21 -6.31
CA TYR A 56 -8.47 12.83 -7.48
C TYR A 56 -9.28 14.08 -7.84
N ASN A 57 -8.64 15.26 -7.91
CA ASN A 57 -9.30 16.52 -8.28
C ASN A 57 -10.66 16.76 -7.57
N ASN A 58 -10.67 16.70 -6.24
CA ASN A 58 -11.87 16.83 -5.39
C ASN A 58 -12.98 15.78 -5.64
N THR A 59 -12.69 14.74 -6.42
CA THR A 59 -13.58 13.61 -6.70
C THR A 59 -13.13 12.41 -5.89
N ILE A 60 -14.07 11.72 -5.26
CA ILE A 60 -13.81 10.44 -4.59
C ILE A 60 -13.87 9.35 -5.65
N VAL A 61 -12.80 8.61 -5.81
CA VAL A 61 -12.70 7.55 -6.81
C VAL A 61 -12.66 6.20 -6.11
N ALA A 62 -13.66 5.36 -6.40
CA ALA A 62 -13.82 4.05 -5.80
C ALA A 62 -13.68 2.96 -6.87
N ILE A 63 -12.69 2.10 -6.70
CA ILE A 63 -12.35 1.04 -7.66
C ILE A 63 -12.96 -0.27 -7.21
N PHE A 64 -13.61 -0.99 -8.12
CA PHE A 64 -14.15 -2.34 -7.91
C PHE A 64 -13.67 -3.28 -9.02
N ASN A 65 -13.92 -4.58 -8.90
CA ASN A 65 -13.35 -5.59 -9.81
C ASN A 65 -13.67 -5.35 -11.30
N LYS A 66 -14.79 -4.67 -11.59
CA LYS A 66 -15.27 -4.44 -12.96
C LYS A 66 -15.29 -2.97 -13.35
N GLY A 67 -14.69 -2.08 -12.57
CA GLY A 67 -14.72 -0.67 -12.95
C GLY A 67 -14.30 0.33 -11.90
N ILE A 68 -14.66 1.57 -12.20
CA ILE A 68 -14.39 2.74 -11.39
C ILE A 68 -15.69 3.54 -11.25
N HIS A 69 -16.03 3.90 -10.02
CA HIS A 69 -17.07 4.89 -9.72
C HIS A 69 -16.42 6.18 -9.21
N CYS A 70 -16.93 7.30 -9.69
CA CYS A 70 -16.53 8.63 -9.26
C CYS A 70 -17.68 9.30 -8.52
N TYR A 71 -17.40 9.86 -7.35
CA TYR A 71 -18.38 10.56 -6.51
C TYR A 71 -17.96 11.99 -6.22
N ASN A 72 -18.94 12.89 -6.11
CA ASN A 72 -18.73 14.23 -5.57
C ASN A 72 -18.63 14.20 -4.03
N SER A 73 -18.45 15.38 -3.41
CA SER A 73 -18.36 15.52 -1.94
C SER A 73 -19.63 15.11 -1.18
N GLU A 74 -20.76 15.01 -1.88
CA GLU A 74 -22.06 14.58 -1.34
C GLU A 74 -22.30 13.07 -1.48
N LEU A 75 -21.31 12.31 -1.99
CA LEU A 75 -21.42 10.88 -2.30
C LEU A 75 -22.46 10.55 -3.38
N GLU A 76 -22.76 11.51 -4.25
CA GLU A 76 -23.55 11.28 -5.46
C GLU A 76 -22.64 10.77 -6.58
N LEU A 77 -23.08 9.74 -7.30
CA LEU A 77 -22.32 9.17 -8.41
C LEU A 77 -22.33 10.15 -9.59
N VAL A 78 -21.16 10.63 -9.99
CA VAL A 78 -20.99 11.57 -11.11
C VAL A 78 -20.48 10.91 -12.39
N ASP A 79 -19.73 9.81 -12.26
CA ASP A 79 -19.25 9.02 -13.40
C ASP A 79 -19.10 7.55 -13.01
N SER A 80 -19.24 6.66 -13.99
CA SER A 80 -19.04 5.23 -13.85
C SER A 80 -18.41 4.65 -15.12
N PHE A 81 -17.40 3.80 -14.94
CA PHE A 81 -16.67 3.18 -16.03
C PHE A 81 -16.59 1.68 -15.83
N ASP A 82 -17.15 0.91 -16.78
CA ASP A 82 -17.03 -0.55 -16.80
C ASP A 82 -15.71 -0.96 -17.43
N LEU A 83 -14.70 -1.19 -16.59
CA LEU A 83 -13.32 -1.48 -16.95
C LEU A 83 -12.80 -2.65 -16.12
N ARG A 84 -12.17 -3.63 -16.77
CA ARG A 84 -11.47 -4.68 -16.02
C ARG A 84 -10.22 -4.08 -15.40
N ILE A 85 -10.15 -4.04 -14.07
CA ILE A 85 -9.06 -3.37 -13.35
C ILE A 85 -7.82 -4.27 -13.30
N GLY A 86 -6.68 -3.74 -13.73
CA GLY A 86 -5.38 -4.42 -13.65
C GLY A 86 -4.72 -4.20 -12.29
N THR A 87 -4.74 -2.96 -11.79
CA THR A 87 -4.28 -2.64 -10.43
C THR A 87 -5.29 -1.76 -9.71
N TYR A 88 -5.51 -2.02 -8.43
CA TYR A 88 -6.46 -1.27 -7.60
C TYR A 88 -5.83 0.01 -7.04
N ASN A 89 -5.17 0.82 -7.88
CA ASN A 89 -4.60 2.12 -7.48
C ASN A 89 -4.84 3.16 -8.58
N ILE A 90 -4.91 4.43 -8.19
CA ILE A 90 -5.00 5.58 -9.08
C ILE A 90 -3.83 6.51 -8.81
N SER A 91 -3.21 7.01 -9.88
CA SER A 91 -2.10 7.97 -9.85
C SER A 91 -2.57 9.34 -9.38
N GLN A 92 -1.66 10.21 -8.94
CA GLN A 92 -2.01 11.60 -8.63
C GLN A 92 -2.53 12.36 -9.86
N ASN A 93 -2.13 11.92 -11.05
CA ASN A 93 -2.56 12.46 -12.32
C ASN A 93 -3.89 11.87 -12.82
N GLY A 94 -4.49 10.91 -12.10
CA GLY A 94 -5.79 10.33 -12.46
C GLY A 94 -5.67 9.14 -13.42
N HIS A 95 -4.51 8.49 -13.46
CA HIS A 95 -4.30 7.29 -14.28
C HIS A 95 -4.61 6.02 -13.48
N ALA A 96 -5.26 5.05 -14.13
CA ALA A 96 -5.49 3.71 -13.61
C ALA A 96 -4.95 2.65 -14.59
N VAL A 97 -4.38 1.57 -14.05
CA VAL A 97 -4.00 0.41 -14.88
C VAL A 97 -5.22 -0.48 -15.08
N VAL A 98 -5.57 -0.72 -16.33
CA VAL A 98 -6.70 -1.58 -16.74
C VAL A 98 -6.22 -2.77 -17.55
N SER A 99 -6.91 -3.90 -17.45
CA SER A 99 -6.74 -5.03 -18.36
C SER A 99 -7.56 -4.78 -19.61
N VAL A 100 -6.92 -4.86 -20.77
CA VAL A 100 -7.55 -4.59 -22.08
C VAL A 100 -7.92 -5.89 -22.77
N GLU A 101 -6.97 -6.83 -22.83
CA GLU A 101 -7.16 -8.13 -23.48
C GLU A 101 -6.50 -9.24 -22.66
N TYR A 102 -7.00 -10.46 -22.82
CA TYR A 102 -6.38 -11.66 -22.25
C TYR A 102 -6.49 -12.82 -23.23
N ASP A 103 -5.34 -13.35 -23.63
CA ASP A 103 -5.23 -14.53 -24.47
C ASP A 103 -5.24 -15.78 -23.58
N TYR A 104 -6.35 -16.52 -23.61
CA TYR A 104 -6.53 -17.74 -22.82
C TYR A 104 -5.74 -18.95 -23.33
N ILE A 105 -5.15 -18.88 -24.53
CA ILE A 105 -4.30 -19.95 -25.06
C ILE A 105 -2.88 -19.78 -24.53
N SER A 106 -2.33 -18.56 -24.62
CA SER A 106 -0.98 -18.27 -24.12
C SER A 106 -0.95 -17.86 -22.64
N PHE A 107 -2.12 -17.64 -22.03
CA PHE A 107 -2.28 -17.08 -20.68
C PHE A 107 -1.60 -15.73 -20.49
N LEU A 108 -1.50 -14.93 -21.55
CA LEU A 108 -0.87 -13.61 -21.56
C LEU A 108 -1.92 -12.50 -21.71
N GLY A 109 -1.84 -11.50 -20.84
CA GLY A 109 -2.68 -10.30 -20.90
C GLY A 109 -1.99 -9.12 -21.57
N THR A 110 -2.80 -8.16 -21.99
CA THR A 110 -2.38 -6.80 -22.34
C THR A 110 -3.05 -5.84 -21.37
N SER A 111 -2.25 -5.02 -20.70
CA SER A 111 -2.75 -3.95 -19.82
C SER A 111 -2.61 -2.59 -20.51
N GLY A 112 -3.38 -1.61 -20.08
CA GLY A 112 -3.33 -0.24 -20.59
C GLY A 112 -3.50 0.79 -19.48
N ILE A 113 -3.29 2.05 -19.85
CA ILE A 113 -3.48 3.19 -18.96
C ILE A 113 -4.79 3.88 -19.31
N PHE A 114 -5.73 3.85 -18.37
CA PHE A 114 -6.96 4.60 -18.44
C PHE A 114 -6.79 5.96 -17.76
N ASP A 115 -7.20 7.02 -18.44
CA ASP A 115 -7.19 8.37 -17.91
C ASP A 115 -8.59 8.80 -17.47
N LEU A 116 -8.72 9.23 -16.21
CA LEU A 116 -10.01 9.64 -15.62
C LEU A 116 -10.54 10.96 -16.19
N THR A 117 -9.67 11.83 -16.72
CA THR A 117 -10.06 13.14 -17.25
C THR A 117 -10.54 13.01 -18.71
N GLU A 118 -9.77 12.32 -19.54
CA GLU A 118 -10.08 12.05 -20.94
C GLU A 118 -11.08 10.90 -21.12
N LYS A 119 -11.34 10.13 -20.05
CA LYS A 119 -12.31 9.03 -20.00
C LYS A 119 -12.05 7.95 -21.06
N LYS A 120 -10.78 7.66 -21.34
CA LYS A 120 -10.37 6.67 -22.34
C LYS A 120 -9.07 5.98 -21.94
N ILE A 121 -8.81 4.85 -22.59
CA ILE A 121 -7.48 4.23 -22.58
C ILE A 121 -6.58 5.07 -23.48
N LEU A 122 -5.50 5.63 -22.91
CA LEU A 122 -4.54 6.45 -23.66
C LEU A 122 -3.68 5.58 -24.58
N TRP A 123 -3.20 4.45 -24.04
CA TRP A 123 -2.35 3.51 -24.74
C TRP A 123 -2.33 2.15 -24.03
N THR A 124 -1.83 1.13 -24.73
CA THR A 124 -1.70 -0.25 -24.23
C THR A 124 -0.24 -0.66 -24.16
N GLY A 125 0.12 -1.42 -23.12
CA GLY A 125 1.46 -1.95 -22.91
C GLY A 125 1.77 -3.18 -23.77
N ILE A 126 2.94 -3.77 -23.51
CA ILE A 126 3.42 -4.94 -24.23
C ILE A 126 2.68 -6.19 -23.75
N LYS A 127 2.24 -7.05 -24.67
CA LYS A 127 1.59 -8.33 -24.34
C LYS A 127 2.50 -9.18 -23.44
N GLY A 128 1.95 -9.64 -22.32
CA GLY A 128 2.64 -10.44 -21.31
C GLY A 128 3.28 -9.63 -20.18
N ASP A 129 3.40 -8.31 -20.33
CA ASP A 129 3.83 -7.43 -19.24
C ASP A 129 2.64 -7.06 -18.35
N ASN A 130 2.86 -7.07 -17.04
CA ASN A 130 1.95 -6.46 -16.08
C ASN A 130 2.38 -5.01 -15.88
N LEU A 131 1.50 -4.09 -16.24
CA LEU A 131 1.73 -2.68 -15.93
C LEU A 131 1.58 -2.46 -14.43
N LYS A 132 2.59 -1.88 -13.80
CA LYS A 132 2.57 -1.42 -12.40
C LYS A 132 2.72 0.10 -12.39
N LEU A 133 1.90 0.75 -11.58
CA LEU A 133 1.97 2.19 -11.33
C LEU A 133 2.53 2.42 -9.93
N VAL A 134 3.68 3.10 -9.84
CA VAL A 134 4.38 3.37 -8.57
C VAL A 134 4.86 4.82 -8.58
N ASN A 135 4.37 5.66 -7.67
CA ASN A 135 4.67 7.10 -7.59
C ASN A 135 4.59 7.81 -8.95
N ASP A 136 3.48 7.61 -9.67
CA ASP A 136 3.21 8.17 -11.01
C ASP A 136 4.17 7.73 -12.13
N GLN A 137 5.10 6.82 -11.84
CA GLN A 137 5.90 6.12 -12.84
C GLN A 137 5.19 4.84 -13.27
N ILE A 138 5.31 4.49 -14.55
CA ILE A 138 4.68 3.31 -15.13
C ILE A 138 5.76 2.32 -15.52
N PHE A 139 5.61 1.10 -15.03
CA PHE A 139 6.55 0.01 -15.27
C PHE A 139 5.85 -1.16 -15.95
N GLY A 140 6.43 -1.67 -17.03
CA GLY A 140 6.06 -2.98 -17.58
C GLY A 140 6.90 -4.06 -16.91
N VAL A 141 6.24 -4.99 -16.22
CA VAL A 141 6.92 -6.03 -15.43
C VAL A 141 6.48 -7.41 -15.88
N SER A 142 7.44 -8.21 -16.33
CA SER A 142 7.23 -9.60 -16.74
C SER A 142 8.11 -10.54 -15.91
N LYS A 143 8.23 -11.78 -16.35
CA LYS A 143 9.08 -12.76 -15.66
C LYS A 143 10.57 -12.53 -15.91
N ASN A 144 10.94 -11.89 -17.02
CA ASN A 144 12.32 -11.74 -17.48
C ASN A 144 12.70 -10.29 -17.86
N ARG A 145 11.79 -9.33 -17.65
CA ARG A 145 12.00 -7.93 -18.01
C ARG A 145 11.28 -6.99 -17.06
N VAL A 146 11.97 -5.91 -16.72
CA VAL A 146 11.37 -4.70 -16.17
C VAL A 146 11.62 -3.58 -17.18
N SER A 147 10.60 -2.79 -17.47
CA SER A 147 10.69 -1.62 -18.32
C SER A 147 10.08 -0.41 -17.63
N ASN A 148 10.59 0.77 -17.92
CA ASN A 148 9.93 2.02 -17.60
C ASN A 148 9.34 2.61 -18.88
N LEU A 149 8.09 3.05 -18.80
CA LEU A 149 7.30 3.48 -19.93
C LEU A 149 6.88 4.94 -19.74
N SER A 150 6.87 5.67 -20.85
CA SER A 150 6.35 7.03 -20.93
C SER A 150 4.86 7.04 -20.53
N PRO A 151 4.43 7.92 -19.61
CA PRO A 151 3.02 8.05 -19.28
C PRO A 151 2.18 8.63 -20.42
N ILE A 152 2.80 9.31 -21.39
CA ILE A 152 2.12 10.02 -22.47
C ILE A 152 1.60 9.02 -23.53
N ASP A 153 2.46 8.11 -23.96
CA ASP A 153 2.22 7.28 -25.15
C ASP A 153 2.64 5.81 -24.98
N GLY A 154 3.15 5.45 -23.80
CA GLY A 154 3.63 4.09 -23.51
C GLY A 154 4.95 3.74 -24.19
N SER A 155 5.64 4.71 -24.80
CA SER A 155 6.97 4.50 -25.38
C SER A 155 7.99 4.06 -24.32
N LEU A 156 8.96 3.26 -24.75
CA LEU A 156 9.98 2.70 -23.85
C LEU A 156 11.03 3.75 -23.49
N ASN A 157 11.15 4.08 -22.20
CA ASN A 157 12.25 4.92 -21.71
C ASN A 157 13.52 4.09 -21.53
N TRP A 158 13.39 2.95 -20.87
CA TRP A 158 14.46 1.95 -20.74
C TRP A 158 13.87 0.57 -20.41
N SER A 159 14.65 -0.47 -20.67
CA SER A 159 14.36 -1.84 -20.26
C SER A 159 15.58 -2.49 -19.64
N PHE A 160 15.33 -3.33 -18.65
CA PHE A 160 16.29 -4.19 -17.98
C PHE A 160 15.81 -5.63 -18.11
N GLU A 161 16.61 -6.46 -18.77
CA GLU A 161 16.35 -7.90 -18.90
C GLU A 161 17.16 -8.70 -17.88
N TYR A 162 16.60 -9.81 -17.42
CA TYR A 162 17.23 -10.67 -16.43
C TYR A 162 16.82 -12.13 -16.63
N GLU A 163 17.65 -13.05 -16.15
CA GLU A 163 17.52 -14.48 -16.41
C GLU A 163 16.45 -15.20 -15.58
N GLU A 164 15.85 -14.54 -14.58
CA GLU A 164 14.76 -15.11 -13.80
C GLU A 164 13.55 -15.36 -14.71
N LYS A 165 12.82 -16.47 -14.47
CA LYS A 165 11.67 -16.85 -15.31
C LYS A 165 10.47 -17.33 -14.50
N GLN A 166 10.61 -17.49 -13.18
CA GLN A 166 9.54 -18.07 -12.37
C GLN A 166 8.67 -17.00 -11.72
N THR A 167 9.29 -15.93 -11.22
CA THR A 167 8.60 -14.89 -10.43
C THR A 167 8.64 -13.54 -11.11
N ILE A 168 7.57 -12.76 -10.94
CA ILE A 168 7.50 -11.38 -11.41
C ILE A 168 8.05 -10.51 -10.27
N PRO A 169 9.02 -9.62 -10.53
CA PRO A 169 9.60 -8.81 -9.47
C PRO A 169 8.61 -7.76 -8.95
N ASP A 170 8.88 -7.30 -7.74
CA ASP A 170 8.12 -6.24 -7.09
C ASP A 170 8.83 -4.90 -7.21
N ILE A 171 8.10 -3.89 -7.64
CA ILE A 171 8.58 -2.50 -7.66
C ILE A 171 8.10 -1.85 -6.37
N TYR A 172 9.02 -1.63 -5.43
CA TYR A 172 8.71 -1.05 -4.12
C TYR A 172 8.67 0.48 -4.14
N TYR A 173 9.47 1.06 -5.02
CA TYR A 173 9.63 2.49 -5.15
C TYR A 173 10.10 2.81 -6.56
N GLY A 174 9.62 3.91 -7.11
CA GLY A 174 10.10 4.46 -8.37
C GLY A 174 9.97 5.99 -8.34
N ASN A 175 10.96 6.69 -8.86
CA ASN A 175 10.86 8.08 -9.31
C ASN A 175 11.83 8.27 -10.47
N GLU A 176 11.94 9.48 -11.01
CA GLU A 176 12.86 9.77 -12.12
C GLU A 176 14.33 9.43 -11.81
N GLY A 177 14.74 9.42 -10.53
CA GLY A 177 16.12 9.16 -10.13
C GLY A 177 16.41 7.70 -9.81
N ASN A 178 15.50 7.02 -9.12
CA ASN A 178 15.75 5.75 -8.45
C ASN A 178 14.52 4.83 -8.51
N VAL A 179 14.76 3.55 -8.77
CA VAL A 179 13.75 2.48 -8.73
C VAL A 179 14.26 1.36 -7.84
N LEU A 180 13.51 0.99 -6.80
CA LEU A 180 13.84 -0.15 -5.94
C LEU A 180 13.02 -1.36 -6.37
N ILE A 181 13.71 -2.43 -6.76
CA ILE A 181 13.12 -3.67 -7.25
C ILE A 181 13.51 -4.82 -6.32
N GLY A 182 12.57 -5.72 -6.04
CA GLY A 182 12.87 -7.00 -5.41
C GLY A 182 12.62 -8.18 -6.33
N PHE A 183 13.63 -9.05 -6.42
CA PHE A 183 13.60 -10.28 -7.21
C PHE A 183 13.46 -11.48 -6.28
N GLU A 184 12.27 -12.10 -6.20
CA GLU A 184 12.00 -13.23 -5.30
C GLU A 184 12.90 -14.43 -5.60
N GLY A 185 13.03 -14.81 -6.87
CA GLY A 185 13.83 -15.98 -7.27
C GLY A 185 15.32 -15.86 -6.98
N LYS A 186 15.82 -14.63 -6.75
CA LYS A 186 17.22 -14.35 -6.40
C LYS A 186 17.44 -13.98 -4.94
N ASN A 187 16.37 -13.76 -4.16
CA ASN A 187 16.44 -13.09 -2.87
C ASN A 187 17.28 -11.81 -2.94
N GLU A 188 16.98 -10.95 -3.91
CA GLU A 188 17.75 -9.72 -4.14
C GLU A 188 16.85 -8.50 -4.05
N LEU A 189 17.36 -7.44 -3.42
CA LEU A 189 16.88 -6.07 -3.61
C LEU A 189 17.91 -5.28 -4.41
N SER A 190 17.47 -4.62 -5.48
CA SER A 190 18.33 -3.87 -6.38
C SER A 190 17.80 -2.45 -6.52
N LEU A 191 18.69 -1.47 -6.39
CA LEU A 191 18.39 -0.10 -6.78
C LEU A 191 18.87 0.13 -8.21
N ILE A 192 17.98 0.64 -9.03
CA ILE A 192 18.21 0.96 -10.43
C ILE A 192 18.11 2.47 -10.64
N ASN A 193 18.97 3.02 -11.48
CA ASN A 193 18.88 4.40 -11.91
C ASN A 193 17.60 4.59 -12.75
N GLY A 194 16.70 5.46 -12.29
CA GLY A 194 15.39 5.68 -12.89
C GLY A 194 15.42 6.28 -14.30
N LYS A 195 16.55 6.84 -14.74
CA LYS A 195 16.72 7.38 -16.10
C LYS A 195 17.34 6.38 -17.07
N SER A 196 18.36 5.63 -16.63
CA SER A 196 19.15 4.76 -17.51
C SER A 196 18.78 3.28 -17.43
N GLY A 197 18.05 2.85 -16.40
CA GLY A 197 17.79 1.43 -16.16
C GLY A 197 19.01 0.63 -15.68
N GLN A 198 20.13 1.30 -15.35
CA GLN A 198 21.34 0.63 -14.85
C GLN A 198 21.26 0.36 -13.34
N ILE A 199 21.73 -0.82 -12.92
CA ILE A 199 21.85 -1.17 -11.51
C ILE A 199 22.88 -0.25 -10.84
N VAL A 200 22.47 0.40 -9.76
CA VAL A 200 23.33 1.21 -8.89
C VAL A 200 23.98 0.33 -7.83
N TRP A 201 23.17 -0.49 -7.16
CA TRP A 201 23.62 -1.50 -6.21
C TRP A 201 22.60 -2.62 -6.11
N SER A 202 23.05 -3.78 -5.64
CA SER A 202 22.23 -4.94 -5.29
C SER A 202 22.66 -5.50 -3.94
N ILE A 203 21.70 -5.99 -3.15
CA ILE A 203 21.94 -6.64 -1.87
C ILE A 203 21.18 -7.97 -1.78
N ASP A 204 21.79 -8.94 -1.10
CA ASP A 204 21.12 -10.19 -0.71
C ASP A 204 20.11 -9.89 0.40
N SER A 205 18.83 -9.94 0.04
CA SER A 205 17.71 -9.67 0.93
C SER A 205 16.41 -10.21 0.32
N PHE A 206 15.55 -10.76 1.17
CA PHE A 206 14.23 -11.24 0.75
C PHE A 206 13.38 -10.10 0.17
N ASN A 207 12.58 -10.38 -0.85
CA ASN A 207 11.62 -9.42 -1.41
C ASN A 207 10.32 -9.34 -0.58
N LYS A 208 10.39 -9.37 0.75
CA LYS A 208 9.19 -9.30 1.61
C LYS A 208 9.43 -8.34 2.76
N GLY A 209 8.34 -7.77 3.29
CA GLY A 209 8.44 -6.81 4.38
C GLY A 209 9.04 -5.46 4.00
N VAL A 210 9.18 -5.14 2.71
CA VAL A 210 9.90 -3.94 2.27
C VAL A 210 8.99 -2.72 2.22
N LYS A 211 9.41 -1.63 2.86
CA LYS A 211 8.85 -0.28 2.68
C LYS A 211 9.96 0.73 2.52
N VAL A 212 9.76 1.70 1.62
CA VAL A 212 10.73 2.77 1.36
C VAL A 212 10.29 4.04 2.06
N ASP A 213 11.15 4.58 2.92
CA ASP A 213 11.05 5.93 3.45
C ASP A 213 11.97 6.83 2.61
N TYR A 214 11.42 7.34 1.52
CA TYR A 214 12.18 8.15 0.58
C TYR A 214 12.62 9.49 1.18
N ARG A 215 11.88 10.03 2.17
CA ARG A 215 12.19 11.33 2.78
C ARG A 215 13.47 11.25 3.59
N ASN A 216 13.67 10.12 4.27
CA ASN A 216 14.89 9.87 5.03
C ASN A 216 15.91 9.02 4.27
N SER A 217 15.63 8.65 3.01
CA SER A 217 16.47 7.75 2.19
C SER A 217 16.75 6.41 2.87
N LEU A 218 15.71 5.77 3.39
CA LEU A 218 15.79 4.49 4.12
C LEU A 218 14.91 3.41 3.47
N ILE A 219 15.33 2.17 3.65
CA ILE A 219 14.51 0.99 3.38
C ILE A 219 14.27 0.29 4.72
N HIS A 220 13.00 0.07 5.04
CA HIS A 220 12.57 -0.68 6.20
C HIS A 220 12.17 -2.08 5.76
N GLN A 221 12.73 -3.09 6.41
CA GLN A 221 12.33 -4.47 6.24
C GLN A 221 11.85 -5.02 7.56
N PHE A 222 10.57 -5.37 7.64
CA PHE A 222 9.97 -5.89 8.87
C PHE A 222 9.19 -7.18 8.60
N LEU A 223 9.67 -8.28 9.18
CA LEU A 223 9.02 -9.59 9.19
C LEU A 223 9.10 -10.16 10.62
N ILE A 224 9.79 -11.29 10.84
CA ILE A 224 10.12 -11.86 12.17
C ILE A 224 11.36 -11.21 12.80
N GLY A 225 11.54 -9.93 12.49
CA GLY A 225 12.79 -9.23 12.61
C GLY A 225 12.72 -7.91 11.86
N TYR A 226 13.53 -6.97 12.28
CA TYR A 226 13.65 -5.67 11.66
C TYR A 226 15.07 -5.48 11.11
N VAL A 227 15.16 -4.98 9.89
CA VAL A 227 16.41 -4.50 9.29
C VAL A 227 16.14 -3.17 8.61
N ARG A 228 17.05 -2.22 8.77
CA ARG A 228 17.05 -0.94 8.07
C ARG A 228 18.24 -0.85 7.16
N TYR A 229 18.01 -0.45 5.92
CA TYR A 229 19.06 -0.21 4.95
C TYR A 229 19.09 1.25 4.53
N SER A 230 20.26 1.71 4.10
CA SER A 230 20.43 2.96 3.35
C SER A 230 19.86 2.77 1.95
N LEU A 231 18.89 3.59 1.55
CA LEU A 231 18.41 3.59 0.15
C LEU A 231 19.51 4.02 -0.82
N LYS A 232 20.49 4.81 -0.36
CA LYS A 232 21.56 5.32 -1.22
C LYS A 232 22.63 4.27 -1.52
N THR A 233 22.98 3.44 -0.53
CA THR A 233 24.13 2.53 -0.60
C THR A 233 23.78 1.05 -0.51
N GLY A 234 22.55 0.70 -0.09
CA GLY A 234 22.15 -0.67 0.21
C GLY A 234 22.69 -1.20 1.55
N GLU A 235 23.53 -0.45 2.25
CA GLU A 235 24.17 -0.91 3.49
C GLU A 235 23.18 -1.03 4.64
N VAL A 236 23.38 -2.04 5.49
CA VAL A 236 22.63 -2.22 6.74
C VAL A 236 23.02 -1.12 7.73
N LEU A 237 22.04 -0.34 8.17
CA LEU A 237 22.22 0.72 9.15
C LEU A 237 21.92 0.26 10.58
N ASN A 238 20.88 -0.55 10.76
CA ASN A 238 20.57 -1.21 12.03
C ASN A 238 19.70 -2.46 11.81
N ARG A 239 19.64 -3.33 12.82
CA ARG A 239 18.79 -4.52 12.81
C ARG A 239 18.43 -5.02 14.20
N ASN A 240 17.28 -5.67 14.33
CA ASN A 240 16.89 -6.49 15.48
C ASN A 240 16.21 -7.77 14.96
N VAL A 241 16.90 -8.90 15.09
CA VAL A 241 16.45 -10.23 14.63
C VAL A 241 16.34 -11.23 15.79
N ASN A 242 16.09 -10.75 17.01
CA ASN A 242 16.01 -11.61 18.18
C ASN A 242 14.68 -12.40 18.19
N ARG A 243 14.73 -13.66 17.75
CA ARG A 243 13.56 -14.53 17.67
C ARG A 243 12.86 -14.77 19.02
N GLU A 244 13.62 -14.88 20.11
CA GLU A 244 13.06 -15.05 21.45
C GLU A 244 12.24 -13.82 21.84
N TYR A 245 12.78 -12.63 21.59
CA TYR A 245 12.07 -11.37 21.80
C TYR A 245 10.75 -11.30 21.03
N TYR A 246 10.74 -11.61 19.73
CA TYR A 246 9.50 -11.58 18.91
C TYR A 246 8.47 -12.64 19.34
N SER A 247 8.93 -13.79 19.83
CA SER A 247 8.07 -14.84 20.40
C SER A 247 7.44 -14.39 21.73
N GLU A 248 8.23 -13.78 22.63
CA GLU A 248 7.76 -13.27 23.93
C GLU A 248 6.70 -12.18 23.80
N ILE A 249 6.87 -11.26 22.86
CA ILE A 249 5.86 -10.22 22.56
C ILE A 249 4.69 -10.75 21.72
N GLU A 250 4.77 -12.00 21.26
CA GLU A 250 3.75 -12.70 20.49
C GLU A 250 3.39 -12.07 19.13
N ILE A 251 4.31 -11.29 18.54
CA ILE A 251 4.18 -10.70 17.21
C ILE A 251 5.21 -11.36 16.29
N GLU A 252 4.77 -12.39 15.57
CA GLU A 252 5.57 -13.10 14.57
C GLU A 252 5.02 -12.80 13.17
N SER A 253 5.14 -11.55 12.73
CA SER A 253 4.61 -11.14 11.42
C SER A 253 5.55 -11.56 10.29
N GLN A 254 5.29 -12.67 9.60
CA GLN A 254 6.02 -13.02 8.37
C GLN A 254 5.49 -12.27 7.12
N ARG A 255 4.96 -11.04 7.29
CA ARG A 255 4.11 -10.42 6.26
C ARG A 255 4.54 -9.01 5.91
N SER A 256 4.36 -8.64 4.64
CA SER A 256 4.61 -7.29 4.12
C SER A 256 3.55 -6.25 4.50
N ASN A 257 2.64 -6.60 5.41
CA ASN A 257 1.46 -5.80 5.73
C ASN A 257 1.61 -5.15 7.12
N TYR A 258 2.48 -4.15 7.19
CA TYR A 258 2.63 -3.26 8.33
C TYR A 258 2.44 -1.81 7.85
N ALA A 259 2.36 -0.85 8.77
CA ALA A 259 2.33 0.57 8.44
C ALA A 259 3.59 1.26 8.99
N LEU A 260 4.12 2.22 8.23
CA LEU A 260 5.31 2.98 8.60
C LEU A 260 4.85 4.38 9.05
N GLY A 261 5.03 4.67 10.33
CA GLY A 261 4.92 6.01 10.90
C GLY A 261 6.25 6.75 10.85
N VAL A 262 6.32 7.89 11.54
CA VAL A 262 7.54 8.73 11.57
C VAL A 262 8.66 8.04 12.35
N ASP A 263 8.35 7.50 13.51
CA ASP A 263 9.29 6.90 14.46
C ASP A 263 8.92 5.46 14.85
N HIS A 264 7.80 4.95 14.32
CA HIS A 264 7.27 3.62 14.61
C HIS A 264 6.94 2.83 13.35
N ILE A 265 7.08 1.51 13.44
CA ILE A 265 6.38 0.55 12.59
C ILE A 265 5.19 0.03 13.37
N TYR A 266 4.00 0.15 12.79
CA TYR A 266 2.78 -0.45 13.31
C TYR A 266 2.55 -1.78 12.61
N THR A 267 2.31 -2.85 13.37
CA THR A 267 2.11 -4.18 12.81
C THR A 267 1.10 -4.97 13.64
N THR A 268 0.64 -6.08 13.11
CA THR A 268 -0.35 -6.94 13.75
C THR A 268 0.06 -8.41 13.72
N ASP A 269 -0.33 -9.16 14.75
CA ASP A 269 -0.32 -10.62 14.69
C ASP A 269 -1.66 -11.15 14.16
N TRP A 270 -1.57 -12.10 13.26
CA TRP A 270 -2.71 -12.60 12.52
C TRP A 270 -3.45 -13.76 13.15
N LYS A 271 -2.85 -14.41 14.14
CA LYS A 271 -3.48 -15.49 14.88
C LYS A 271 -4.12 -14.97 16.17
N LYS A 272 -3.51 -13.96 16.78
CA LYS A 272 -3.71 -13.61 18.19
C LYS A 272 -4.45 -12.29 18.43
N GLY A 273 -4.81 -11.54 17.38
CA GLY A 273 -5.52 -10.26 17.53
C GLY A 273 -4.68 -9.21 18.26
N ILE A 274 -3.39 -9.13 17.94
CA ILE A 274 -2.44 -8.22 18.57
C ILE A 274 -2.08 -7.10 17.61
N ILE A 275 -1.98 -5.88 18.12
CA ILE A 275 -1.42 -4.71 17.44
C ILE A 275 -0.19 -4.28 18.24
N GLY A 276 0.90 -3.93 17.58
CA GLY A 276 2.08 -3.38 18.24
C GLY A 276 2.68 -2.20 17.49
N ALA A 277 3.33 -1.30 18.23
CA ALA A 277 4.16 -0.24 17.68
C ALA A 277 5.64 -0.49 18.02
N PHE A 278 6.41 -0.83 17.01
CA PHE A 278 7.85 -1.03 17.08
C PHE A 278 8.58 0.31 16.91
N CYS A 279 9.24 0.79 17.95
CA CYS A 279 10.02 2.03 17.94
C CYS A 279 11.31 1.85 17.13
N LEU A 280 11.49 2.66 16.09
CA LEU A 280 12.62 2.61 15.16
C LEU A 280 13.96 3.02 15.80
N ASN A 281 13.92 3.78 16.89
CA ASN A 281 15.12 4.21 17.61
C ASN A 281 15.55 3.18 18.67
N LYS A 282 14.59 2.65 19.43
CA LYS A 282 14.87 1.66 20.50
C LYS A 282 14.99 0.22 19.97
N LEU A 283 14.49 -0.02 18.75
CA LEU A 283 14.39 -1.33 18.12
C LEU A 283 13.62 -2.35 18.97
N LYS A 284 12.55 -1.88 19.60
CA LYS A 284 11.65 -2.65 20.47
C LYS A 284 10.23 -2.10 20.36
N PHE A 285 9.25 -2.92 20.67
CA PHE A 285 7.87 -2.52 20.85
C PHE A 285 7.71 -1.63 22.08
N ASP A 286 7.20 -0.41 21.88
CA ASP A 286 6.89 0.53 22.95
C ASP A 286 5.58 0.18 23.65
N TRP A 287 4.64 -0.39 22.90
CA TRP A 287 3.38 -0.89 23.45
C TRP A 287 2.80 -2.00 22.56
N ILE A 288 1.93 -2.80 23.18
CA ILE A 288 1.15 -3.86 22.57
C ILE A 288 -0.30 -3.70 23.01
N TYR A 289 -1.23 -3.87 22.09
CA TYR A 289 -2.66 -3.84 22.34
C TYR A 289 -3.31 -5.13 21.83
N ARG A 290 -4.24 -5.68 22.59
CA ARG A 290 -4.89 -6.95 22.30
C ARG A 290 -6.40 -6.76 22.23
N ILE A 291 -7.01 -7.12 21.09
CA ILE A 291 -8.48 -7.09 20.97
C ILE A 291 -9.07 -8.29 21.71
N LYS A 292 -10.26 -8.10 22.27
CA LYS A 292 -10.96 -9.16 23.03
C LYS A 292 -11.45 -10.31 22.15
N THR A 293 -11.75 -10.04 20.88
CA THR A 293 -12.38 -10.99 19.95
C THR A 293 -11.88 -10.78 18.53
N GLY A 294 -11.51 -11.86 17.84
CA GLY A 294 -11.08 -11.83 16.45
C GLY A 294 -9.56 -11.85 16.26
N ASN A 295 -9.12 -11.79 15.01
CA ASN A 295 -7.72 -11.67 14.62
C ASN A 295 -7.55 -10.67 13.48
N PHE A 296 -6.32 -10.36 13.07
CA PHE A 296 -6.03 -9.44 11.97
C PHE A 296 -5.60 -10.20 10.72
N PRO A 297 -6.45 -10.33 9.67
CA PRO A 297 -6.15 -11.14 8.50
C PRO A 297 -4.89 -10.68 7.76
N ALA A 298 -4.18 -11.62 7.12
CA ALA A 298 -2.94 -11.35 6.38
C ALA A 298 -3.05 -10.25 5.35
N THR A 299 -4.18 -10.29 4.66
CA THR A 299 -4.51 -9.48 3.51
C THR A 299 -5.15 -8.14 3.91
N ALA A 300 -5.49 -7.95 5.19
CA ALA A 300 -6.17 -6.75 5.66
C ALA A 300 -5.18 -5.59 5.85
N LYS A 301 -5.17 -4.64 4.91
CA LYS A 301 -4.21 -3.53 4.85
C LYS A 301 -4.08 -2.75 6.17
N LEU A 302 -2.87 -2.61 6.71
CA LEU A 302 -2.63 -1.67 7.80
C LEU A 302 -2.38 -0.25 7.25
N VAL A 303 -3.19 0.73 7.66
CA VAL A 303 -3.09 2.10 7.14
C VAL A 303 -2.68 3.06 8.25
N TRP A 304 -1.54 3.73 8.07
CA TRP A 304 -1.11 4.85 8.90
C TRP A 304 -1.25 6.16 8.13
N ILE A 305 -2.05 7.07 8.66
CA ILE A 305 -2.23 8.43 8.14
C ILE A 305 -2.22 9.32 9.37
N THR A 306 -1.06 9.93 9.66
CA THR A 306 -0.84 10.71 10.88
C THR A 306 -2.02 11.63 11.18
N PRO A 307 -2.59 11.60 12.41
CA PRO A 307 -2.19 10.81 13.59
C PRO A 307 -2.94 9.48 13.76
N TYR A 308 -3.54 8.91 12.71
CA TYR A 308 -4.46 7.77 12.80
C TYR A 308 -3.86 6.45 12.29
N LEU A 309 -4.11 5.37 13.03
CA LEU A 309 -3.88 3.98 12.62
C LEU A 309 -5.21 3.27 12.39
N LEU A 310 -5.38 2.68 11.21
CA LEU A 310 -6.58 1.95 10.82
C LEU A 310 -6.24 0.47 10.68
N VAL A 311 -7.03 -0.36 11.36
CA VAL A 311 -6.82 -1.81 11.43
C VAL A 311 -8.15 -2.53 11.28
N LYS A 312 -8.23 -3.49 10.34
CA LYS A 312 -9.42 -4.32 10.14
C LYS A 312 -9.23 -5.72 10.72
N ASP A 313 -10.19 -6.21 11.50
CA ASP A 313 -10.22 -7.59 12.00
C ASP A 313 -10.91 -8.58 11.05
N SER A 314 -10.84 -9.87 11.41
CA SER A 314 -11.46 -10.99 10.71
C SER A 314 -12.99 -10.98 10.71
N ASN A 315 -13.60 -10.20 11.61
CA ASN A 315 -15.04 -10.04 11.73
C ASN A 315 -15.53 -8.81 10.95
N ASN A 316 -14.69 -8.25 10.07
CA ASN A 316 -15.00 -7.06 9.29
C ASN A 316 -15.28 -5.81 10.15
N ASN A 317 -14.66 -5.70 11.32
CA ASN A 317 -14.65 -4.44 12.07
C ASN A 317 -13.40 -3.64 11.73
N LEU A 318 -13.57 -2.35 11.47
CA LEU A 318 -12.51 -1.37 11.38
C LEU A 318 -12.32 -0.70 12.74
N TYR A 319 -11.10 -0.74 13.26
CA TYR A 319 -10.68 0.02 14.42
C TYR A 319 -9.87 1.20 13.94
N VAL A 320 -10.26 2.40 14.38
CA VAL A 320 -9.52 3.62 14.11
C VAL A 320 -8.95 4.14 15.40
N PHE A 321 -7.63 4.10 15.49
CA PHE A 321 -6.88 4.57 16.62
C PHE A 321 -6.26 5.93 16.33
N LYS A 322 -6.15 6.80 17.33
CA LYS A 322 -5.43 8.07 17.26
C LYS A 322 -4.23 8.04 18.18
N GLU A 323 -3.10 8.54 17.70
CA GLU A 323 -1.92 8.76 18.52
C GLU A 323 -2.14 9.90 19.50
N LYS A 324 -1.89 9.64 20.79
CA LYS A 324 -1.87 10.69 21.81
C LYS A 324 -0.75 11.68 21.48
N ASP A 325 -1.07 12.97 21.48
CA ASP A 325 -0.06 14.01 21.38
C ASP A 325 0.98 13.83 22.50
N SER A 326 2.21 13.53 22.12
CA SER A 326 3.34 13.32 23.03
C SER A 326 3.78 14.62 23.73
N THR A 327 3.27 15.78 23.30
CA THR A 327 3.58 17.10 23.87
C THR A 327 2.82 17.42 25.17
N LEU A 328 1.74 16.72 25.49
CA LEU A 328 0.99 16.93 26.75
C LEU A 328 1.47 16.07 27.92
N LEU A 329 2.37 15.11 27.68
CA LEU A 329 2.92 14.23 28.73
C LEU A 329 4.22 14.76 29.39
N GLN A 330 4.67 15.97 29.02
CA GLN A 330 5.84 16.62 29.64
C GLN A 330 5.51 17.71 30.68
N VAL A 331 4.23 17.97 30.99
CA VAL A 331 3.85 19.06 31.93
C VAL A 331 3.24 18.54 33.25
N SER A 332 3.31 17.24 33.53
CA SER A 332 2.81 16.68 34.79
C SER A 332 3.86 15.84 35.52
N ASN A 333 5.08 16.36 35.61
CA ASN A 333 6.11 15.95 36.58
C ASN A 333 7.06 17.14 36.77
N SER A 334 6.62 18.14 37.53
CA SER A 334 7.48 19.15 38.16
C SER A 334 7.13 19.21 39.63
#